data_AF-A0A9Q9K692-F1
#
_entry.id   AF-A0A9Q9K692-F1
#
_cell.length_a   1.000
_cell.length_b   1.000
_cell.length_c   1.000
_cell.angle_alpha   90.00
_cell.angle_beta   90.00
_cell.angle_gamma   90.00
#
_symmetry.space_group_name_H-M   'P 1'
#
loop_
_entity.id
_entity.type
_entity.pdbx_description
1 polymer ?
#
loop_
_entity_poly.entity_id
_entity_poly.type
_entity_poly.pdbx_seq_one_letter_code
_entity_poly.pdbx_strand_id
1 'polypeptide(L)' 'MKHKTDVKQQLSVSPMVAVNRLGAELVIEAALKRHRKAELEQLIDTALINKNKEAFMTYTKEFNQLEAQ' A
#
# COMPACT_ATOMS: atom_id res chain seq x y z
N MET A 1 21.35 -50.76 -1.66
CA MET A 1 22.32 -49.70 -1.28
C MET A 1 21.87 -48.40 -1.91
N LYS A 2 21.80 -47.33 -1.09
CA LYS A 2 22.04 -45.89 -1.35
C LYS A 2 21.80 -45.39 -2.80
N HIS A 3 21.04 -44.34 -3.07
CA HIS A 3 21.27 -42.99 -2.55
C HIS A 3 19.99 -42.14 -2.54
N LYS A 4 19.89 -41.30 -1.50
CA LYS A 4 18.91 -40.25 -1.29
C LYS A 4 19.15 -39.12 -2.31
N THR A 5 18.14 -38.81 -3.08
CA THR A 5 17.98 -37.58 -3.87
C THR A 5 16.47 -37.34 -3.84
N ASP A 6 15.93 -36.22 -3.39
CA ASP A 6 16.41 -34.86 -3.54
C ASP A 6 16.41 -34.09 -2.24
N VAL A 7 17.53 -33.40 -2.04
CA VAL A 7 17.72 -32.38 -1.02
C VAL A 7 16.59 -31.36 -1.17
N LYS A 8 15.84 -31.16 -0.09
CA LYS A 8 14.92 -30.04 0.13
C LYS A 8 15.30 -28.84 -0.73
N GLN A 9 14.47 -28.49 -1.70
CA GLN A 9 14.48 -27.16 -2.32
C GLN A 9 14.03 -26.15 -1.27
N GLN A 10 14.87 -25.93 -0.28
CA GLN A 10 14.76 -24.84 0.66
C GLN A 10 15.25 -23.62 -0.11
N LEU A 11 14.33 -22.90 -0.75
CA LEU A 11 14.56 -21.56 -1.25
C LEU A 11 14.88 -20.67 -0.04
N SER A 12 16.14 -20.69 0.37
CA SER A 12 16.71 -19.76 1.31
C SER A 12 16.89 -18.44 0.57
N VAL A 13 15.79 -17.70 0.42
CA VAL A 13 15.89 -16.30 0.07
C VAL A 13 16.76 -15.68 1.14
N SER A 14 17.96 -15.22 0.75
CA SER A 14 18.89 -14.59 1.70
C SER A 14 18.12 -13.52 2.48
N PRO A 15 18.28 -13.44 3.81
CA PRO A 15 17.60 -12.44 4.63
C PRO A 15 17.72 -11.03 4.05
N MET A 16 18.84 -10.70 3.41
CA MET A 16 19.06 -9.42 2.72
C MET A 16 18.12 -9.21 1.52
N VAL A 17 17.85 -10.26 0.73
CA VAL A 17 16.91 -10.19 -0.40
C VAL A 17 15.47 -10.05 0.10
N ALA A 18 15.13 -10.72 1.20
CA ALA A 18 13.83 -10.57 1.84
C ALA A 18 13.63 -9.14 2.39
N VAL A 19 14.62 -8.60 3.09
CA VAL A 19 14.60 -7.23 3.60
C VAL A 19 14.51 -6.20 2.47
N ASN A 20 15.26 -6.39 1.37
CA ASN A 20 15.18 -5.48 0.23
C ASN A 20 13.80 -5.49 -0.43
N ARG A 21 13.15 -6.67 -0.56
CA ARG A 21 11.79 -6.76 -1.10
C ARG A 21 10.78 -6.06 -0.20
N LEU A 22 10.83 -6.33 1.11
CA LEU A 22 9.96 -5.67 2.09
C LEU A 22 10.18 -4.15 2.09
N GLY A 23 11.44 -3.70 2.00
CA GLY A 23 11.76 -2.27 1.92
C GLY A 23 11.17 -1.62 0.66
N ALA A 24 11.27 -2.28 -0.50
CA ALA A 24 10.67 -1.79 -1.73
C ALA A 24 9.13 -1.74 -1.63
N GLU A 25 8.50 -2.78 -1.07
CA GLU A 25 7.05 -2.84 -0.85
C GLU A 25 6.57 -1.68 0.05
N LEU A 26 7.25 -1.43 1.17
CA LEU A 26 6.92 -0.33 2.09
C LEU A 26 7.05 1.05 1.43
N VAL A 27 8.09 1.25 0.61
CA VAL A 27 8.27 2.51 -0.12
C VAL A 27 7.15 2.72 -1.14
N ILE A 28 6.78 1.66 -1.88
CA ILE A 28 5.71 1.71 -2.87
C ILE A 28 4.37 1.98 -2.17
N GLU A 29 4.07 1.27 -1.08
CA GLU A 29 2.84 1.46 -0.31
C GLU A 29 2.73 2.90 0.22
N ALA A 30 3.81 3.43 0.80
CA ALA A 30 3.85 4.81 1.27
C ALA A 30 3.66 5.83 0.12
N ALA A 31 4.23 5.57 -1.05
CA ALA A 31 4.06 6.42 -2.22
C ALA A 31 2.62 6.40 -2.75
N LEU A 32 2.01 5.21 -2.87
CA LEU A 32 0.62 5.05 -3.28
C LEU A 32 -0.34 5.72 -2.30
N LYS A 33 -0.12 5.54 -1.00
CA LYS A 33 -0.91 6.19 0.05
C LYS A 33 -0.84 7.71 -0.04
N ARG A 34 0.37 8.27 -0.19
CA ARG A 34 0.56 9.72 -0.35
C ARG A 34 -0.12 10.25 -1.61
N HIS A 35 0.02 9.54 -2.72
CA HIS A 35 -0.61 9.92 -3.98
C HIS A 35 -2.14 9.95 -3.83
N ARG A 36 -2.73 8.88 -3.27
CA ARG A 36 -4.17 8.79 -3.06
C ARG A 36 -4.71 9.87 -2.13
N LYS A 37 -3.97 10.21 -1.07
CA LYS A 37 -4.33 11.33 -0.18
C LYS A 37 -4.40 12.67 -0.93
N ALA A 38 -3.43 12.96 -1.78
CA ALA A 38 -3.42 14.19 -2.57
C ALA A 38 -4.60 14.25 -3.56
N GLU A 39 -4.97 13.12 -4.17
CA GLU A 39 -6.18 13.04 -5.01
C GLU A 39 -7.45 13.32 -4.20
N LEU A 40 -7.56 12.74 -3.00
CA LEU A 40 -8.72 12.91 -2.14
C LEU A 40 -8.89 14.36 -1.68
N GLU A 41 -7.80 15.07 -1.37
CA GLU A 41 -7.84 16.51 -1.06
C GLU A 41 -8.48 17.30 -2.21
N GLN A 42 -8.06 17.06 -3.45
CA GLN A 42 -8.63 17.72 -4.62
C GLN A 42 -10.11 17.38 -4.83
N LEU A 43 -10.48 16.12 -4.60
CA LEU A 43 -11.87 15.67 -4.72
C LEU A 43 -12.77 16.25 -3.63
N ILE A 44 -12.26 16.39 -2.40
CA ILE A 44 -12.94 17.04 -1.28
C ILE A 44 -13.19 18.52 -1.60
N ASP A 45 -12.16 19.24 -2.07
CA ASP A 45 -12.29 20.65 -2.46
C ASP A 45 -13.32 20.81 -3.59
N THR A 46 -13.26 19.94 -4.59
CA THR A 46 -14.22 19.91 -5.70
C THR A 46 -15.65 19.65 -5.20
N ALA A 47 -15.82 18.72 -4.25
CA ALA A 47 -17.12 18.44 -3.64
C ALA A 47 -17.67 19.63 -2.87
N LEU A 48 -16.81 20.38 -2.15
CA LEU A 48 -17.18 21.61 -1.46
C LEU A 48 -17.63 22.71 -2.42
N ILE A 49 -16.87 22.96 -3.50
CA ILE A 49 -17.22 23.94 -4.55
C ILE A 49 -18.58 23.60 -5.15
N ASN A 50 -18.82 22.32 -5.43
CA ASN A 50 -20.05 21.83 -6.03
C ASN A 50 -21.21 21.65 -5.03
N LYS A 51 -20.99 21.95 -3.74
CA LYS A 51 -21.94 21.72 -2.63
C LYS A 51 -22.46 20.27 -2.58
N ASN A 52 -21.65 19.31 -3.03
CA ASN A 52 -22.00 17.89 -3.02
C ASN A 52 -21.60 17.26 -1.69
N LYS A 53 -22.57 17.23 -0.76
CA LYS A 53 -22.39 16.68 0.59
C LYS A 53 -22.03 15.20 0.58
N GLU A 54 -22.62 14.39 -0.29
CA GLU A 54 -22.39 12.95 -0.34
C GLU A 54 -20.95 12.64 -0.77
N ALA A 55 -20.49 13.31 -1.83
CA ALA A 55 -19.11 13.19 -2.29
C ALA A 55 -18.12 13.65 -1.21
N PHE A 56 -18.38 14.81 -0.58
CA PHE A 56 -17.55 15.32 0.52
C PHE A 56 -17.41 14.30 1.66
N MET A 57 -18.53 13.76 2.15
CA MET A 57 -18.53 12.79 3.24
C MET A 57 -17.80 11.49 2.86
N THR A 58 -17.96 11.05 1.62
CA THR A 58 -17.33 9.83 1.10
C THR A 58 -15.81 9.99 1.03
N TYR A 59 -15.32 11.04 0.37
CA TYR A 59 -13.89 11.29 0.22
C TYR A 59 -13.20 11.62 1.54
N THR A 60 -13.86 12.38 2.41
CA THR A 60 -13.34 12.68 3.76
C THR A 60 -13.21 11.41 4.61
N LYS A 61 -14.17 10.48 4.51
CA LYS A 61 -14.10 9.20 5.20
C LYS A 61 -12.91 8.36 4.72
N GLU A 62 -12.71 8.26 3.41
CA GLU A 62 -11.59 7.53 2.82
C GLU A 62 -10.25 8.16 3.24
N PHE A 63 -10.14 9.49 3.20
CA PHE A 63 -8.94 10.21 3.62
C PHE A 63 -8.58 9.92 5.08
N ASN A 64 -9.57 9.97 5.98
CA ASN A 64 -9.37 9.68 7.39
C ASN A 64 -9.00 8.21 7.65
N GLN A 65 -9.51 7.27 6.85
CA GLN A 65 -9.11 5.87 6.93
C GLN A 65 -7.65 5.66 6.52
N LEU A 66 -7.18 6.39 5.51
CA LEU A 66 -5.77 6.37 5.12
C LEU A 66 -4.89 7.01 6.20
N GLU A 67 -5.31 8.09 6.85
CA GLU A 67 -4.54 8.71 7.95
C GLU A 67 -4.42 7.84 9.21
N ALA A 68 -5.43 7.01 9.49
CA ALA A 68 -5.42 6.14 10.67
C ALA A 68 -4.52 4.90 10.53
N GLN A 69 -4.09 4.58 9.31
CA GLN A 69 -3.12 3.51 9.01
C GLN A 69 -1.70 4.03 9.11
#